data_AF-A0A963WDV7-F1
#
_entry.id   AF-A0A963WDV7-F1
#
_cell.length_a   1.000
_cell.length_b   1.000
_cell.length_c   1.000
_cell.angle_alpha   90.00
_cell.angle_beta   90.00
_cell.angle_gamma   90.00
#
_symmetry.space_group_name_H-M   'P 1'
#
loop_
_entity.id
_entity.type
_entity.pdbx_description
1 polymer ?
#
loop_
_entity_poly.entity_id
_entity_poly.type
_entity_poly.pdbx_seq_one_letter_code
_entity_poly.pdbx_strand_id
1 'polypeptide(L)'
;FRRAMVWWMGQGRAWVYLVPDEGFSALSAWHDVLYGADGPFARYRCWNIPFVPHMTLAVTDTVDAARAIADQWNASRRDIAARFESLTVGEQVSSTGEFRVMESFRVGPNP
;
A
#
# COMPACT_ATOMS: atom_id res chain seq x y z
N PHE A 1 -10.00 5.58 3.25
CA PHE A 1 -9.82 4.81 2.01
C PHE A 1 -11.17 4.58 1.39
N ARG A 2 -11.37 5.03 0.15
CA ARG A 2 -12.70 5.04 -0.46
C ARG A 2 -12.75 4.29 -1.78
N ARG A 3 -11.74 4.50 -2.63
CA ARG A 3 -11.75 3.98 -4.00
C ARG A 3 -10.90 2.72 -4.11
N ALA A 4 -11.48 1.71 -4.76
CA ALA A 4 -10.74 0.57 -5.27
C ALA A 4 -10.21 0.87 -6.67
N MET A 5 -8.95 0.54 -6.92
CA MET A 5 -8.28 0.65 -8.22
C MET A 5 -7.69 -0.70 -8.60
N VAL A 6 -7.74 -1.01 -9.89
CA VAL A 6 -7.07 -2.19 -10.43
C VAL A 6 -5.64 -1.83 -10.81
N TRP A 7 -4.70 -2.64 -10.36
CA TRP A 7 -3.31 -2.59 -10.81
C TRP A 7 -2.97 -3.87 -11.56
N TRP A 8 -2.45 -3.71 -12.77
CA TRP A 8 -2.07 -4.83 -13.62
C TRP A 8 -0.92 -4.44 -14.53
N MET A 9 0.11 -5.29 -14.59
CA MET A 9 1.34 -5.04 -15.34
C MET A 9 1.28 -5.55 -16.80
N GLY A 10 0.08 -5.80 -17.33
CA GLY A 10 -0.14 -6.30 -18.69
C GLY A 10 0.04 -7.81 -18.89
N GLN A 11 0.50 -8.54 -17.87
CA GLN A 11 0.62 -9.99 -17.86
C GLN A 11 0.57 -10.53 -16.42
N GLY A 12 0.13 -11.78 -16.26
CA GLY A 12 0.01 -12.44 -14.96
C GLY A 12 -1.16 -11.91 -14.12
N ARG A 13 -1.02 -12.04 -12.80
CA ARG A 13 -2.04 -11.66 -11.81
C ARG A 13 -2.39 -10.18 -11.86
N ALA A 14 -3.59 -9.84 -11.40
CA ALA A 14 -4.07 -8.48 -11.22
C ALA A 14 -4.41 -8.23 -9.74
N TRP A 15 -4.13 -7.02 -9.26
CA TRP A 15 -4.35 -6.60 -7.90
C TRP A 15 -5.50 -5.60 -7.82
N VAL A 16 -6.20 -5.62 -6.69
CA VAL A 16 -7.17 -4.58 -6.32
C VAL A 16 -6.62 -3.85 -5.11
N TYR A 17 -6.44 -2.55 -5.25
CA TYR A 17 -5.89 -1.66 -4.24
C TYR A 17 -6.92 -0.69 -3.74
N LEU A 18 -6.96 -0.47 -2.43
CA LEU A 18 -7.63 0.69 -1.85
C LEU A 18 -6.62 1.82 -1.73
N VAL A 19 -6.97 2.97 -2.30
CA VAL A 19 -6.14 4.19 -2.24
C VAL A 19 -6.73 5.14 -1.18
N PRO A 20 -5.90 5.79 -0.36
CA PRO A 20 -6.38 6.81 0.56
C PRO A 20 -6.75 8.08 -0.21
N ASP A 21 -7.98 8.55 -0.03
CA ASP A 21 -8.41 9.85 -0.57
C ASP A 21 -7.77 11.01 0.24
N GLU A 22 -7.82 10.90 1.57
CA GLU A 22 -7.17 11.81 2.51
C GLU A 22 -5.89 11.19 3.07
N GLY A 23 -4.85 12.00 3.26
CA GLY A 23 -3.56 11.55 3.78
C GLY A 23 -2.58 10.99 2.74
N PHE A 24 -2.97 10.91 1.46
CA PHE A 24 -2.11 10.44 0.37
C PHE A 24 -0.76 11.19 0.32
N SER A 25 -0.79 12.52 0.33
CA SER A 25 0.42 13.34 0.27
C SER A 25 1.28 13.18 1.52
N ALA A 26 0.67 13.04 2.71
CA ALA A 26 1.39 12.84 3.95
C ALA A 26 2.13 11.48 3.95
N LEU A 27 1.47 10.41 3.49
CA LEU A 27 2.10 9.09 3.34
C LEU A 27 3.20 9.10 2.28
N SER A 28 3.03 9.85 1.20
CA SER A 28 4.06 10.01 0.17
C SER A 28 5.29 10.75 0.71
N ALA A 29 5.08 11.83 1.48
CA ALA A 29 6.16 12.54 2.15
C ALA A 29 6.90 11.66 3.18
N TRP A 30 6.15 10.86 3.95
CA TRP A 30 6.73 9.85 4.85
C TRP A 30 7.62 8.85 4.11
N HIS A 31 7.12 8.34 2.98
CA HIS A 31 7.89 7.46 2.13
C HIS A 31 9.20 8.14 1.66
N ASP A 32 9.15 9.40 1.25
CA ASP A 32 10.33 10.13 0.79
C ASP A 32 11.34 10.40 1.91
N VAL A 33 10.89 10.64 3.15
CA VAL A 33 11.78 10.72 4.32
C VAL A 33 12.45 9.38 4.61
N LEU A 34 11.70 8.27 4.49
CA LEU A 34 12.21 6.94 4.80
C LEU A 34 13.18 6.41 3.74
N TYR A 35 12.90 6.68 2.46
CA TYR A 35 13.62 6.10 1.31
C TYR A 35 14.40 7.12 0.47
N GLY A 36 14.36 8.40 0.83
CA GLY A 36 15.18 9.45 0.20
C GLY A 36 16.67 9.25 0.44
N ALA A 37 17.51 10.12 -0.14
CA ALA A 37 18.97 9.95 -0.16
C ALA A 37 19.58 9.73 1.24
N ASP A 38 19.08 10.46 2.25
CA ASP A 38 19.54 10.39 3.65
C ASP A 38 18.63 9.54 4.55
N GLY A 39 17.64 8.86 3.95
CA GLY A 39 16.65 8.08 4.69
C GLY A 39 17.20 6.75 5.21
N PRO A 40 16.66 6.21 6.32
CA PRO A 40 17.11 4.94 6.90
C PRO A 40 16.98 3.75 5.94
N PHE A 41 16.09 3.84 4.94
CA PHE A 41 15.86 2.81 3.94
C PHE A 41 16.32 3.19 2.53
N ALA A 42 17.14 4.23 2.37
CA ALA A 42 17.63 4.69 1.07
C ALA A 42 18.17 3.55 0.19
N ARG A 43 18.99 2.66 0.77
CA ARG A 43 19.60 1.52 0.07
C ARG A 43 18.61 0.44 -0.41
N TYR A 44 17.38 0.47 0.10
CA TYR A 44 16.33 -0.49 -0.23
C TYR A 44 15.29 0.08 -1.21
N ARG A 45 15.49 1.31 -1.69
CA ARG A 45 14.54 1.97 -2.59
C ARG A 45 14.53 1.29 -3.97
N CYS A 46 13.36 0.81 -4.36
CA CYS A 46 13.10 0.36 -5.74
C CYS A 46 12.69 1.57 -6.61
N TRP A 47 13.60 2.03 -7.47
CA TRP A 47 13.39 3.21 -8.30
C TRP A 47 12.53 2.97 -9.54
N ASN A 48 12.39 1.72 -9.97
CA ASN A 48 11.67 1.36 -11.20
C ASN A 48 10.15 1.37 -11.02
N ILE A 49 9.66 1.54 -9.79
CA ILE A 49 8.24 1.47 -9.46
C ILE A 49 7.86 2.71 -8.63
N PRO A 50 6.91 3.53 -9.10
CA PRO A 50 6.45 4.67 -8.30
C PRO A 50 5.81 4.17 -7.01
N PHE A 51 6.02 4.90 -5.91
CA PHE A 51 5.32 4.60 -4.68
C PHE A 51 3.91 5.20 -4.76
N VAL A 52 2.91 4.34 -4.65
CA VAL A 52 1.52 4.74 -4.49
C VAL A 52 1.07 4.16 -3.15
N PRO A 53 0.76 4.97 -2.11
CA PRO A 53 0.25 4.43 -0.85
C PRO A 53 -1.08 3.72 -1.11
N HIS A 54 -1.13 2.44 -0.75
CA HIS A 54 -2.32 1.62 -0.94
C HIS A 54 -2.43 0.51 0.10
N MET A 55 -3.63 -0.06 0.21
CA MET A 55 -3.88 -1.32 0.89
C MET A 55 -4.35 -2.35 -0.14
N THR A 56 -3.70 -3.51 -0.19
CA THR A 56 -4.16 -4.61 -1.06
C THR A 56 -5.46 -5.18 -0.53
N LEU A 57 -6.53 -5.09 -1.32
CA LEU A 57 -7.82 -5.69 -1.03
C LEU A 57 -7.89 -7.12 -1.55
N ALA A 58 -7.37 -7.37 -2.76
CA ALA A 58 -7.41 -8.67 -3.40
C ALA A 58 -6.27 -8.85 -4.42
N VAL A 59 -5.95 -10.11 -4.69
CA VAL A 59 -5.10 -10.54 -5.81
C VAL A 59 -5.89 -11.60 -6.59
N THR A 60 -5.89 -11.49 -7.90
CA THR A 60 -6.68 -12.35 -8.80
C THR A 60 -5.82 -12.81 -9.97
N ASP A 61 -6.20 -13.92 -10.61
CA ASP A 61 -5.45 -14.44 -11.76
C ASP A 61 -5.81 -13.72 -13.07
N THR A 62 -6.90 -12.95 -13.11
CA THR A 62 -7.34 -12.22 -14.31
C THR A 62 -7.71 -10.76 -14.00
N VAL A 63 -7.43 -9.87 -14.94
CA VAL A 63 -7.78 -8.44 -14.82
C VAL A 63 -9.29 -8.21 -14.72
N ASP A 64 -10.11 -9.05 -15.36
CA ASP A 64 -11.57 -8.92 -15.31
C ASP A 64 -12.14 -9.28 -13.94
N ALA A 65 -11.57 -10.29 -13.27
CA ALA A 65 -11.92 -10.60 -11.88
C ALA A 65 -11.55 -9.44 -10.94
N ALA A 66 -10.36 -8.85 -11.10
CA ALA A 66 -9.96 -7.66 -10.35
C ALA A 66 -10.91 -6.47 -10.59
N ARG A 67 -11.31 -6.23 -11.84
CA ARG A 67 -12.27 -5.17 -12.22
C ARG A 67 -13.63 -5.40 -11.55
N ALA A 68 -14.16 -6.62 -11.61
CA ALA A 68 -15.43 -6.94 -10.96
C ALA A 68 -15.41 -6.66 -9.45
N ILE A 69 -14.31 -7.00 -8.76
CA ILE A 69 -14.13 -6.69 -7.34
C ILE A 69 -14.07 -5.17 -7.11
N ALA A 70 -13.29 -4.45 -7.91
CA ALA A 70 -13.16 -3.00 -7.79
C ALA A 70 -14.49 -2.27 -8.04
N ASP A 71 -15.24 -2.68 -9.06
CA ASP A 71 -16.55 -2.12 -9.39
C ASP A 71 -17.57 -2.41 -8.29
N GLN A 72 -17.60 -3.63 -7.77
CA GLN A 72 -18.45 -3.98 -6.63
C GLN A 72 -18.11 -3.15 -5.38
N TRP A 73 -16.83 -2.91 -5.13
CA TRP A 73 -16.40 -2.04 -4.04
C TRP A 73 -16.89 -0.61 -4.25
N ASN A 74 -16.63 -0.06 -5.44
CA ASN A 74 -16.91 1.32 -5.80
C ASN A 74 -18.41 1.62 -5.96
N ALA A 75 -19.24 0.61 -6.22
CA ALA A 75 -20.70 0.74 -6.31
C ALA A 75 -21.38 1.03 -4.95
N SER A 76 -20.69 0.72 -3.84
CA SER A 76 -21.16 1.02 -2.50
C SER A 76 -20.41 2.21 -1.92
N ARG A 77 -21.09 3.13 -1.23
CA ARG A 77 -20.40 4.19 -0.47
C ARG A 77 -19.75 3.59 0.77
N ARG A 78 -18.51 3.13 0.63
CA ARG A 78 -17.67 2.63 1.71
C ARG A 78 -16.60 3.65 2.03
N ASP A 79 -16.33 3.83 3.31
CA ASP A 79 -15.20 4.62 3.78
C ASP A 79 -14.53 3.90 4.94
N ILE A 80 -13.23 3.65 4.79
CA ILE A 80 -12.39 3.15 5.86
C ILE A 80 -11.59 4.34 6.38
N ALA A 81 -12.01 4.88 7.52
CA ALA A 81 -11.20 5.79 8.30
C ALA A 81 -10.00 5.02 8.88
N ALA A 82 -8.81 5.59 8.74
CA ALA A 82 -7.58 4.99 9.24
C ALA A 82 -6.64 6.08 9.77
N ARG A 83 -5.84 5.70 10.77
CA ARG A 83 -4.78 6.53 11.33
C ARG A 83 -3.49 5.73 11.30
N PHE A 84 -2.40 6.38 10.90
CA PHE A 84 -1.07 5.79 10.98
C PHE A 84 -0.52 5.99 12.39
N GLU A 85 -0.39 4.91 13.15
CA GLU A 85 0.08 4.95 14.55
C GLU A 85 1.45 4.31 14.76
N SER A 86 1.89 3.48 13.82
CA SER A 86 3.14 2.75 13.93
C SER A 86 3.69 2.36 12.58
N LEU A 87 5.01 2.41 12.47
CA LEU A 87 5.77 1.81 11.38
C LEU A 87 6.42 0.52 11.90
N THR A 88 6.20 -0.60 11.21
CA THR A 88 6.82 -1.87 11.54
C THR A 88 7.85 -2.24 10.50
N VAL A 89 9.05 -2.61 10.96
CA VAL A 89 10.11 -3.20 10.16
C VAL A 89 10.10 -4.71 10.40
N GLY A 90 10.26 -5.47 9.32
CA GLY A 90 10.22 -6.91 9.39
C GLY A 90 10.64 -7.56 8.08
N GLU A 91 10.57 -8.88 8.08
CA GLU A 91 11.02 -9.72 6.98
C GLU A 91 9.83 -10.50 6.42
N GLN A 92 9.66 -10.47 5.11
CA GLN A 92 8.74 -11.38 4.44
C GLN A 92 9.38 -12.78 4.44
N VAL A 93 8.81 -13.70 5.21
CA VAL A 93 9.37 -15.06 5.40
C VAL A 93 8.77 -16.10 4.46
N SER A 94 7.70 -15.74 3.72
CA SER A 94 7.09 -16.63 2.74
C SER A 94 6.69 -15.90 1.46
N SER A 95 6.67 -16.64 0.36
CA SER A 95 6.16 -16.14 -0.93
C SER A 95 4.65 -15.86 -0.92
N THR A 96 3.93 -16.32 0.11
CA THR A 96 2.49 -16.08 0.30
C THR A 96 2.18 -14.84 1.13
N GLY A 97 3.21 -14.13 1.62
CA GLY A 97 3.06 -12.84 2.30
C GLY A 97 3.11 -12.90 3.82
N GLU A 98 3.58 -14.02 4.40
CA GLU A 98 3.84 -14.07 5.83
C GLU A 98 4.97 -13.10 6.18
N PHE A 99 4.73 -12.26 7.18
CA PHE A 99 5.63 -11.19 7.60
C PHE A 99 6.01 -11.37 9.06
N ARG A 100 7.31 -11.57 9.32
CA ARG A 100 7.86 -11.64 10.66
C ARG A 100 8.25 -10.24 11.11
N VAL A 101 7.60 -9.77 12.16
CA VAL A 101 7.90 -8.50 12.84
C VAL A 101 9.30 -8.57 13.44
N MET A 102 10.13 -7.56 13.17
CA MET A 102 11.43 -7.38 13.83
C MET A 102 11.36 -6.24 14.84
N GLU A 103 10.83 -5.09 14.44
CA GLU A 103 10.73 -3.91 15.29
C GLU A 103 9.51 -3.06 14.91
N SER A 104 8.93 -2.35 15.88
CA SER A 104 7.81 -1.43 15.65
C SER A 104 8.07 -0.09 16.32
N PHE A 105 7.92 0.97 15.55
CA PHE A 105 8.13 2.35 15.97
C PHE A 105 6.77 3.04 16.06
N ARG A 106 6.45 3.61 17.22
CA ARG A 106 5.27 4.46 17.35
C ARG A 106 5.49 5.73 16.54
N VAL A 107 4.52 6.07 15.72
CA VAL A 107 4.46 7.37 15.08
C VAL A 107 3.97 8.36 16.12
N GLY A 108 4.80 9.36 16.42
CA GLY A 108 4.44 10.45 17.32
C GLY A 108 3.17 11.17 16.84
N PRO A 109 2.57 12.04 17.67
CA PRO A 109 1.52 12.93 17.18
C PRO A 109 2.05 13.67 15.95
N ASN A 110 1.24 13.73 14.89
CA ASN A 110 1.53 14.61 13.76
C ASN A 110 1.81 16.01 14.33
N PRO A 111 2.88 16.71 13.89
CA PRO A 111 3.06 18.11 14.25
C PRO A 111 1.85 18.96 13.83
#